data_AF-A0A2A5HFM9-F1
#
_entry.id   AF-A0A2A5HFM9-F1
#
_cell.length_a   1.000
_cell.length_b   1.000
_cell.length_c   1.000
_cell.angle_alpha   90.00
_cell.angle_beta   90.00
_cell.angle_gamma   90.00
#
_symmetry.space_group_name_H-M   'P 1'
#
loop_
_entity.id
_entity.type
_entity.pdbx_description
1 polymer ?
#
loop_
_entity_poly.entity_id
_entity_poly.type
_entity_poly.pdbx_seq_one_letter_code
_entity_poly.pdbx_strand_id
1 'polypeptide(L)'
;MVKLFCLIFLILFFLEGKSQNLIVDNQLLLNNKIEYVFSHYDELEGNDQKMNRIGYNPIKIVAKGLLYIYQNEISPQLVSHCQFELTCSNFSKKSIEKYGFIKGIFLTADRLLKDNEYSISELPSYKISDHGKAYDDIDDYKIK
;
A
#
# COMPACT_ATOMS: atom_id res chain seq x y z
N MET A 1 13.61 25.36 16.52
CA MET A 1 12.65 24.37 15.97
C MET A 1 13.31 23.01 15.74
N VAL A 2 14.47 22.92 15.07
CA VAL A 2 15.21 21.65 14.85
C VAL A 2 15.57 20.91 16.16
N LYS A 3 15.94 21.63 17.23
CA LYS A 3 16.28 21.03 18.53
C LYS A 3 15.11 20.29 19.22
N LEU A 4 13.88 20.76 19.01
CA LEU A 4 12.68 20.12 19.58
C LEU A 4 12.37 18.82 18.83
N PHE A 5 12.58 18.82 17.51
CA PHE A 5 12.41 17.63 16.67
C PHE A 5 13.44 16.55 16.99
N CYS A 6 14.71 16.92 17.20
CA CYS A 6 15.76 15.97 17.62
C CYS A 6 15.50 15.38 19.01
N LEU A 7 14.95 16.16 19.95
CA LEU A 7 14.57 15.68 21.28
C LEU A 7 13.43 14.66 21.23
N ILE A 8 12.39 14.94 20.45
CA ILE A 8 11.26 14.02 20.26
C ILE A 8 11.73 12.72 19.59
N PHE A 9 12.60 12.83 18.58
CA PHE A 9 13.15 11.66 17.90
C PHE A 9 14.04 10.79 18.82
N LEU A 10 14.85 11.42 19.68
CA LEU A 10 15.63 10.73 20.71
C LEU A 10 14.74 10.04 21.76
N ILE A 11 13.66 10.70 22.20
CA ILE A 11 12.71 10.13 23.17
C ILE A 11 11.99 8.91 22.58
N LEU A 12 11.62 8.95 21.30
CA LEU A 12 10.99 7.82 20.61
C LEU A 12 11.97 6.64 20.40
N PHE A 13 13.27 6.91 20.29
CA PHE A 13 14.30 5.89 20.09
C PHE A 13 14.61 5.08 21.37
N PHE A 14 14.41 5.66 22.57
CA PHE A 14 14.66 5.00 23.86
C PHE A 14 13.42 4.34 24.49
N LEU A 15 12.27 4.35 23.81
CA LEU A 15 11.13 3.55 24.23
C LEU A 15 11.44 2.07 23.96
N GLU A 16 11.80 1.33 25.00
CA GLU A 16 11.85 -0.13 24.96
C GLU A 16 10.44 -0.67 24.68
N GLY A 17 10.15 -0.91 23.40
CA GLY A 17 8.95 -1.59 22.97
C GLY A 17 9.00 -3.04 23.42
N LYS A 18 8.08 -3.47 24.29
CA LYS A 18 7.88 -4.89 24.56
C LYS A 18 7.32 -5.56 23.30
N SER A 19 8.15 -6.37 22.65
CA SER A 19 7.79 -7.20 21.50
C SER A 19 6.79 -8.28 21.93
N GLN A 20 5.77 -8.53 21.10
CA GLN A 20 4.78 -9.58 21.34
C GLN A 20 5.45 -10.96 21.29
N ASN A 21 5.04 -11.82 22.22
CA ASN A 21 5.56 -13.16 22.41
C ASN A 21 4.87 -14.15 21.46
N LEU A 22 5.66 -14.87 20.67
CA LEU A 22 5.25 -15.80 19.60
C LEU A 22 4.18 -16.83 20.01
N ILE A 23 4.09 -17.18 21.29
CA ILE A 23 3.11 -18.12 21.83
C ILE A 23 1.69 -17.50 21.89
N VAL A 24 1.60 -16.20 22.19
CA VAL A 24 0.34 -15.45 22.23
C VAL A 24 -0.17 -15.18 20.81
N ASP A 25 0.74 -14.90 19.88
CA ASP A 25 0.40 -14.70 18.46
C ASP A 25 -0.14 -15.99 17.83
N ASN A 26 0.45 -17.14 18.14
CA ASN A 26 -0.03 -18.44 17.64
C ASN A 26 -1.39 -18.85 18.22
N GLN A 27 -1.69 -18.49 19.48
CA GLN A 27 -3.02 -18.70 20.07
C GLN A 27 -4.09 -17.80 19.43
N LEU A 28 -3.74 -16.55 19.12
CA LEU A 28 -4.62 -15.64 18.38
C LEU A 28 -4.87 -16.13 16.96
N LEU A 29 -3.87 -16.65 16.26
CA LEU A 29 -4.04 -17.17 14.90
C LEU A 29 -4.91 -18.44 14.86
N LEU A 30 -4.80 -19.33 15.85
CA LEU A 30 -5.64 -20.54 15.90
C LEU A 30 -7.10 -20.25 16.29
N ASN A 31 -7.32 -19.33 17.23
CA ASN A 31 -8.69 -18.92 17.58
C ASN A 31 -9.32 -18.04 16.49
N ASN A 32 -8.55 -17.12 15.88
CA ASN A 32 -9.05 -16.27 14.81
C ASN A 32 -9.23 -16.99 13.47
N LYS A 33 -8.55 -18.11 13.19
CA LYS A 33 -8.79 -18.83 11.92
C LYS A 33 -10.18 -19.46 11.87
N ILE A 34 -10.71 -19.91 13.01
CA ILE A 34 -12.08 -20.43 13.13
C ILE A 34 -13.11 -19.28 12.98
N GLU A 35 -12.83 -18.10 13.54
CA GLU A 35 -13.75 -16.95 13.48
C GLU A 35 -13.67 -16.17 12.14
N TYR A 36 -12.49 -16.08 11.52
CA TYR A 36 -12.29 -15.41 10.23
C TYR A 36 -12.89 -16.21 9.06
N VAL A 37 -12.92 -17.54 9.16
CA VAL A 37 -13.59 -18.39 8.17
C VAL A 37 -15.12 -18.36 8.34
N PHE A 38 -15.63 -18.27 9.58
CA PHE A 38 -17.06 -18.16 9.85
C PHE A 38 -17.63 -16.78 9.47
N SER A 39 -16.87 -15.69 9.65
CA SER A 39 -17.32 -14.31 9.37
C SER A 39 -17.41 -13.95 7.88
N HIS A 40 -16.75 -14.67 6.97
CA HIS A 40 -16.67 -14.27 5.55
C HIS A 40 -17.80 -14.85 4.66
N TYR A 41 -18.70 -15.69 5.19
CA TYR A 41 -19.80 -16.28 4.41
C TYR A 41 -21.20 -15.70 4.71
N ASP A 42 -21.40 -14.95 5.80
CA ASP A 42 -22.75 -14.67 6.33
C ASP A 42 -23.39 -13.30 6.01
N GLU A 43 -22.72 -12.31 5.40
CA GLU A 43 -23.35 -10.97 5.20
C GLU A 43 -23.59 -10.57 3.73
N LEU A 44 -24.12 -11.51 2.93
CA LEU A 44 -24.92 -11.18 1.73
C LEU A 44 -26.44 -11.13 2.02
N GLU A 45 -26.86 -11.19 3.27
CA GLU A 45 -28.27 -11.02 3.65
C GLU A 45 -28.46 -9.92 4.68
N GLY A 46 -28.94 -8.77 4.19
CA GLY A 46 -30.26 -8.30 4.58
C GLY A 46 -30.51 -7.89 6.04
N ASN A 47 -30.98 -6.64 6.13
CA ASN A 47 -32.01 -6.15 7.05
C ASN A 47 -31.53 -5.40 8.30
N ASP A 48 -32.07 -4.19 8.39
CA ASP A 48 -32.04 -3.27 9.51
C ASP A 48 -32.41 -3.94 10.84
N GLN A 49 -31.93 -3.33 11.92
CA GLN A 49 -32.29 -3.52 13.34
C GLN A 49 -31.39 -4.44 14.17
N LYS A 50 -30.22 -3.92 14.59
CA LYS A 50 -29.88 -3.89 16.03
C LYS A 50 -28.76 -2.90 16.33
N MET A 51 -29.14 -1.62 16.41
CA MET A 51 -28.36 -0.64 17.16
C MET A 51 -28.34 -1.07 18.62
N ASN A 52 -27.20 -1.55 19.15
CA ASN A 52 -27.01 -1.70 20.60
C ASN A 52 -25.52 -1.69 21.04
N ARG A 53 -25.16 -0.57 21.67
CA ARG A 53 -23.95 -0.28 22.48
C ARG A 53 -22.59 -0.48 21.82
N ILE A 54 -22.22 0.43 20.93
CA ILE A 54 -20.82 0.66 20.60
C ILE A 54 -20.14 1.21 21.86
N GLY A 55 -19.45 0.36 22.61
CA GLY A 55 -18.51 0.81 23.62
C GLY A 55 -17.43 1.65 22.94
N TYR A 56 -17.38 2.94 23.25
CA TYR A 56 -16.39 3.86 22.72
C TYR A 56 -15.01 3.50 23.28
N ASN A 57 -14.30 2.61 22.59
CA ASN A 57 -12.90 2.36 22.88
C ASN A 57 -12.07 3.51 22.27
N PRO A 58 -11.36 4.32 23.07
CA PRO A 58 -10.59 5.45 22.58
C PRO A 58 -9.58 5.04 21.51
N ILE A 59 -9.00 3.84 21.61
CA ILE A 59 -8.07 3.29 20.61
C ILE A 59 -8.79 3.05 19.28
N LYS A 60 -10.02 2.52 19.31
CA LYS A 60 -10.79 2.28 18.08
C LYS A 60 -11.19 3.59 17.41
N ILE A 61 -11.52 4.63 18.17
CA ILE A 61 -11.86 5.95 17.63
C ILE A 61 -10.63 6.58 16.98
N VAL A 62 -9.49 6.55 17.67
CA VAL A 62 -8.22 7.07 17.13
C VAL A 62 -7.81 6.29 15.87
N ALA A 63 -7.85 4.95 15.91
CA ALA A 63 -7.51 4.12 14.75
C ALA A 63 -8.43 4.39 13.55
N LYS A 64 -9.75 4.51 13.78
CA LYS A 64 -10.71 4.87 12.72
C LYS A 64 -10.45 6.28 12.18
N GLY A 65 -10.14 7.24 13.03
CA GLY A 65 -9.80 8.61 12.62
C GLY A 65 -8.52 8.66 11.77
N LEU A 66 -7.47 7.96 12.18
CA LEU A 66 -6.23 7.85 11.42
C LEU A 66 -6.44 7.16 10.06
N LEU A 67 -7.24 6.08 10.04
CA LEU A 67 -7.57 5.39 8.81
C LEU A 67 -8.39 6.26 7.86
N TYR A 68 -9.34 7.04 8.39
CA TYR A 68 -10.14 7.99 7.62
C TYR A 68 -9.26 9.08 6.98
N ILE A 69 -8.30 9.63 7.72
CA ILE A 69 -7.31 10.59 7.20
C ILE A 69 -6.46 9.93 6.12
N TYR A 70 -5.99 8.70 6.33
CA TYR A 70 -5.24 7.96 5.32
C TYR A 70 -6.08 7.76 4.04
N GLN A 71 -7.34 7.35 4.15
CA GLN A 71 -8.20 7.09 2.99
C GLN A 71 -8.62 8.35 2.22
N ASN A 72 -8.77 9.50 2.90
CA ASN A 72 -9.28 10.71 2.26
C ASN A 72 -8.19 11.71 1.88
N GLU A 73 -7.08 11.76 2.61
CA GLU A 73 -5.99 12.72 2.33
C GLU A 73 -4.85 12.06 1.59
N ILE A 74 -4.42 10.86 2.01
CA ILE A 74 -3.22 10.21 1.49
C ILE A 74 -3.56 9.32 0.29
N SER A 75 -4.54 8.43 0.43
CA SER A 75 -4.92 7.44 -0.58
C SER A 75 -5.34 8.06 -1.93
N PRO A 76 -6.03 9.22 -2.00
CA PRO A 76 -6.40 9.81 -3.29
C PRO A 76 -5.20 10.46 -4.01
N GLN A 77 -4.13 10.79 -3.27
CA GLN A 77 -2.88 11.27 -3.87
C GLN A 77 -2.07 10.11 -4.48
N LEU A 78 -2.34 8.86 -4.09
CA LEU A 78 -1.85 7.70 -4.82
C LEU A 78 -2.74 7.51 -6.05
N VAL A 79 -2.17 7.80 -7.23
CA VAL A 79 -2.85 7.67 -8.52
C VAL A 79 -3.41 6.24 -8.65
N SER A 80 -4.73 6.09 -8.67
CA SER A 80 -5.41 4.79 -8.79
C SER A 80 -5.34 4.21 -10.21
N HIS A 81 -4.87 5.00 -11.18
CA HIS A 81 -4.78 4.65 -12.59
C HIS A 81 -3.33 4.66 -13.06
N CYS A 82 -2.77 3.47 -13.25
CA CYS A 82 -1.47 3.30 -13.91
C CYS A 82 -1.55 3.86 -15.33
N GLN A 83 -0.66 4.79 -15.64
CA GLN A 83 -0.66 5.50 -16.92
C GLN A 83 0.11 4.75 -18.01
N PHE A 84 0.84 3.72 -17.62
CA PHE A 84 1.50 2.83 -18.55
C PHE A 84 0.59 1.69 -19.02
N GLU A 85 0.85 1.21 -20.24
CA GLU A 85 0.14 0.08 -20.84
C GLU A 85 0.30 -1.19 -20.01
N LEU A 86 1.53 -1.48 -19.59
CA LEU A 86 1.83 -2.49 -18.59
C LEU A 86 1.70 -1.90 -17.18
N THR A 87 0.87 -2.48 -16.33
CA THR A 87 0.69 -1.99 -14.96
C THR A 87 2.01 -2.04 -14.17
N CYS A 88 2.27 -1.08 -13.28
CA CYS A 88 3.49 -1.05 -12.45
C CYS A 88 3.70 -2.36 -11.67
N SER A 89 2.61 -3.01 -11.23
CA SER A 89 2.64 -4.33 -10.59
C SER A 89 3.07 -5.46 -11.54
N ASN A 90 2.59 -5.47 -12.78
CA ASN A 90 2.98 -6.46 -13.79
C ASN A 90 4.40 -6.19 -14.32
N PHE A 91 4.78 -4.92 -14.48
CA PHE A 91 6.16 -4.53 -14.78
C PHE A 91 7.11 -4.99 -13.69
N SER A 92 6.74 -4.81 -12.42
CA SER A 92 7.54 -5.27 -11.28
C SER A 92 7.77 -6.78 -11.32
N LYS A 93 6.70 -7.57 -11.49
CA LYS A 93 6.79 -9.03 -11.60
C LYS A 93 7.74 -9.45 -12.71
N LYS A 94 7.51 -8.95 -13.93
CA LYS A 94 8.32 -9.32 -15.10
C LYS A 94 9.76 -8.80 -15.01
N SER A 95 9.99 -7.63 -14.40
CA SER A 95 11.34 -7.07 -14.19
C SER A 95 12.14 -7.90 -13.20
N ILE A 96 11.52 -8.35 -12.11
CA ILE A 96 12.15 -9.25 -11.14
C ILE A 96 12.44 -10.61 -11.79
N GLU A 97 11.51 -11.14 -12.58
CA GLU A 97 11.68 -12.40 -13.31
C GLU A 97 12.85 -12.33 -14.31
N LYS A 98 12.95 -11.23 -15.07
CA LYS A 98 13.98 -11.07 -16.12
C LYS A 98 15.35 -10.65 -15.60
N TYR A 99 15.40 -9.74 -14.63
CA TYR A 99 16.62 -9.08 -14.17
C TYR A 99 17.05 -9.44 -12.74
N GLY A 100 16.26 -10.25 -12.04
CA GLY A 100 16.47 -10.60 -10.64
C GLY A 100 15.94 -9.55 -9.66
N PHE A 101 15.90 -9.91 -8.38
CA PHE A 101 15.27 -9.11 -7.32
C PHE A 101 15.84 -7.69 -7.18
N ILE A 102 17.16 -7.56 -7.12
CA ILE A 102 17.82 -6.26 -6.88
C ILE A 102 17.52 -5.29 -8.03
N LYS A 103 17.84 -5.69 -9.28
CA LYS A 103 17.62 -4.83 -10.46
C LYS A 103 16.13 -4.62 -10.72
N GLY A 104 15.29 -5.64 -10.54
CA GLY A 104 13.84 -5.52 -10.68
C GLY A 104 13.23 -4.51 -9.73
N ILE A 105 13.69 -4.43 -8.48
CA ILE A 105 13.23 -3.43 -7.50
C ILE A 105 13.64 -2.03 -7.92
N PHE A 106 14.90 -1.81 -8.31
CA PHE A 106 15.33 -0.47 -8.74
C PHE A 106 14.57 0.02 -9.97
N LEU A 107 14.33 -0.85 -10.95
CA LEU A 107 13.50 -0.52 -12.12
C LEU A 107 12.06 -0.22 -11.73
N THR A 108 11.48 -1.01 -10.83
CA THR A 108 10.11 -0.78 -10.34
C THR A 108 10.02 0.57 -9.62
N ALA A 109 10.99 0.89 -8.77
CA ALA A 109 11.03 2.15 -8.02
C ALA A 109 11.14 3.35 -8.96
N ASP A 110 12.05 3.29 -9.94
CA ASP A 110 12.19 4.34 -10.96
C ASP A 110 10.89 4.56 -11.74
N ARG A 111 10.19 3.48 -12.12
CA ARG A 111 8.89 3.58 -12.81
C ARG A 111 7.79 4.18 -11.93
N LEU A 112 7.73 3.81 -10.65
CA LEU A 112 6.75 4.38 -9.71
C LEU A 112 6.95 5.89 -9.50
N LEU A 113 8.19 6.38 -9.54
CA LEU A 113 8.46 7.83 -9.46
C LEU A 113 7.98 8.58 -10.71
N LYS A 114 7.91 7.90 -11.85
CA LYS A 114 7.46 8.44 -13.15
C LYS A 114 5.97 8.23 -13.42
N ASP A 115 5.26 7.45 -12.60
CA ASP A 115 3.83 7.12 -12.78
C ASP A 115 2.93 8.30 -12.36
N ASN A 116 2.98 9.38 -13.14
CA ASN A 116 2.15 10.57 -12.98
C ASN A 116 1.83 11.21 -14.35
N GLU A 117 0.72 11.96 -14.39
CA GLU A 117 0.16 12.52 -15.64
C GLU A 117 1.08 13.49 -16.33
N TYR A 118 1.78 14.27 -15.53
CA TYR A 118 2.77 15.21 -16.00
C TYR A 118 3.89 14.51 -16.78
N SER A 119 4.50 13.47 -16.21
CA SER A 119 5.62 12.74 -16.81
C SER A 119 5.24 12.04 -18.11
N ILE A 120 4.00 11.58 -18.21
CA ILE A 120 3.47 10.89 -19.39
C ILE A 120 3.17 11.90 -20.51
N SER A 121 2.70 13.10 -20.16
CA SER A 121 2.42 14.17 -21.13
C SER A 121 3.66 14.70 -21.85
N GLU A 122 4.85 14.56 -21.24
CA GLU A 122 6.13 14.98 -21.83
C GLU A 122 6.72 13.92 -22.81
N LEU A 123 6.11 12.74 -22.92
CA LEU A 123 6.61 11.69 -23.79
C LEU A 123 6.34 12.02 -25.27
N PRO A 124 7.26 11.63 -26.18
CA PRO A 124 7.02 11.77 -27.61
C PRO A 124 5.85 10.88 -28.05
N SER A 125 5.08 11.32 -29.05
CA SER A 125 3.82 10.68 -29.45
C SER A 125 3.95 9.20 -29.82
N TYR A 126 5.13 8.73 -30.26
CA TYR A 126 5.37 7.32 -30.57
C TYR A 126 5.43 6.40 -29.34
N LYS A 127 5.61 6.97 -28.14
CA LYS A 127 5.57 6.25 -26.86
C LYS A 127 4.18 6.23 -26.22
N ILE A 128 3.17 6.79 -26.88
CA ILE A 128 1.79 6.79 -26.39
C ILE A 128 0.98 5.83 -27.26
N SER A 129 0.34 4.85 -26.62
CA SER A 129 -0.61 3.93 -27.22
C SER A 129 -1.87 4.67 -27.69
N ASP A 130 -2.59 4.11 -28.65
CA ASP A 130 -3.88 4.62 -29.13
C ASP A 130 -4.91 4.80 -28.00
N HIS A 131 -4.72 4.10 -26.88
CA HIS A 131 -5.54 4.20 -25.67
C HIS A 131 -5.08 5.29 -24.69
N GLY A 132 -4.12 6.14 -25.07
CA GLY A 132 -3.60 7.23 -24.23
C GLY A 132 -2.69 6.76 -23.09
N LYS A 133 -2.14 5.54 -23.18
CA LYS A 133 -1.21 4.99 -22.17
C LYS A 133 0.22 4.99 -22.67
N ALA A 134 1.18 5.21 -21.79
CA ALA A 134 2.59 5.17 -22.17
C ALA A 134 3.12 3.74 -22.35
N TYR A 135 3.94 3.57 -23.38
CA TYR A 135 4.69 2.37 -23.68
C TYR A 135 6.04 2.39 -22.95
N ASP A 136 6.29 1.36 -22.15
CA ASP A 136 7.53 1.16 -21.40
C ASP A 136 7.78 -0.35 -21.25
N ASP A 137 8.58 -0.89 -22.19
CA ASP A 137 8.93 -2.29 -22.27
C ASP A 137 10.14 -2.59 -21.37
N ILE A 138 10.17 -3.79 -20.82
CA ILE A 138 11.22 -4.29 -19.95
C ILE A 138 12.52 -4.49 -20.72
N ASP A 139 12.42 -4.77 -22.02
CA ASP A 139 13.55 -5.01 -22.91
C ASP A 139 14.43 -3.77 -23.09
N ASP A 140 13.88 -2.56 -22.92
CA ASP A 140 14.60 -1.29 -22.97
C ASP A 140 15.69 -1.18 -21.89
N TYR A 141 15.56 -1.92 -20.78
CA TYR A 141 16.49 -1.90 -19.65
C TYR A 141 17.58 -2.98 -19.74
N LYS A 142 17.71 -3.66 -20.88
CA LYS A 142 18.76 -4.64 -21.11
C LYS A 142 20.10 -3.93 -21.25
N ILE A 143 21.05 -4.25 -20.37
CA ILE A 143 22.43 -3.75 -20.48
C ILE A 143 23.05 -4.46 -21.68
N LYS A 144 23.55 -3.68 -22.64
CA LYS A 144 24.30 -4.19 -23.79
C LYS A 144 25.71 -4.62 -23.39
#